data_AF-A0A4S4N4S8-F1
#
_entry.id   AF-A0A4S4N4S8-F1
#
_cell.length_a   1.000
_cell.length_b   1.000
_cell.length_c   1.000
_cell.angle_alpha   90.00
_cell.angle_beta   90.00
_cell.angle_gamma   90.00
#
_symmetry.space_group_name_H-M   'P 1'
#
loop_
_entity.id
_entity.type
_entity.pdbx_description
1 polymer ?
#
loop_
_entity_poly.entity_id
_entity_poly.type
_entity_poly.pdbx_seq_one_letter_code
_entity_poly.pdbx_strand_id
1 'polypeptide(L)'
;MTPEELFQLRMEIVPQLHIALGEMSQAKDLLSVLLAADHSSQPSSQSLLQSLSQPTSSQPPLPQQNASDLPSASLTSTSVTKQLPIQSVQTFNIQLAIGSKDKALRHASNLFRSAANVMEKGRVRSEKYWVDALKMRRSNWGLIPAPLPPGSAMGKGADKTSKDFLVSFGLEESRVSERLIAIEAAQDTELRFELVDSDYNPPSDKASEHLQARCDLIYSSLHLLLLPPSTLQPIIDMLQYQGFCDRVQSEMRRIVRALADAGVPTKFYFNAVGESGDELITQLQPQGQLRLSGECLLRIDNRRSLRFTFSSPSTLTANLPQATLAITSIPQLTQLLADEVDNCLLQRICELGTELCEHVHGTWFVDPLSGRTVGRWEGQVL
;
A
#
# COMPACT_ATOMS: atom_id res chain seq x y z
N MET A 1 -10.53 25.42 13.60
CA MET A 1 -11.77 26.21 13.68
C MET A 1 -12.84 25.24 14.11
N THR A 2 -13.35 25.38 15.33
CA THR A 2 -14.36 24.47 15.86
C THR A 2 -15.75 24.92 15.38
N PRO A 3 -16.77 24.03 15.34
CA PRO A 3 -18.13 24.43 14.97
C PRO A 3 -18.68 25.51 15.92
N GLU A 4 -18.26 25.52 17.18
CA GLU A 4 -18.62 26.53 18.17
C GLU A 4 -18.09 27.92 17.81
N GLU A 5 -16.82 28.01 17.38
CA GLU A 5 -16.21 29.27 16.92
C GLU A 5 -16.95 29.82 15.70
N LEU A 6 -17.32 28.96 14.75
CA LEU A 6 -18.11 29.35 13.57
C LEU A 6 -19.51 29.86 13.95
N PHE A 7 -20.16 29.19 14.88
CA PHE A 7 -21.47 29.61 15.38
C PHE A 7 -21.37 30.97 16.09
N GLN A 8 -20.35 31.17 16.93
CA GLN A 8 -20.11 32.44 17.62
C GLN A 8 -19.87 33.57 16.61
N LEU A 9 -19.04 33.33 15.60
CA LEU A 9 -18.74 34.30 14.54
C LEU A 9 -20.00 34.65 13.74
N ARG A 10 -20.87 33.66 13.48
CA ARG A 10 -22.19 33.90 12.88
C ARG A 10 -23.07 34.77 13.78
N MET A 11 -23.11 34.50 15.08
CA MET A 11 -23.90 35.28 16.04
C MET A 11 -23.40 36.72 16.21
N GLU A 12 -22.11 36.97 15.98
CA GLU A 12 -21.55 38.33 16.01
C GLU A 12 -21.82 39.12 14.72
N ILE A 13 -21.68 38.47 13.55
CA ILE A 13 -21.83 39.15 12.25
C ILE A 13 -23.30 39.45 11.92
N VAL A 14 -24.22 38.54 12.24
CA VAL A 14 -25.63 38.67 11.85
C VAL A 14 -26.27 39.96 12.37
N PRO A 15 -26.14 40.35 13.66
CA PRO A 15 -26.67 41.61 14.17
C PRO A 15 -26.09 42.85 13.48
N GLN A 16 -24.78 42.87 13.22
CA GLN A 16 -24.12 44.00 12.53
C GLN A 16 -24.67 44.18 11.11
N LEU A 17 -24.91 43.07 10.40
CA LEU A 17 -25.54 43.12 9.08
C LEU A 17 -26.99 43.61 9.15
N HIS A 18 -27.75 43.27 10.19
CA HIS A 18 -29.11 43.78 10.38
C HIS A 18 -29.13 45.28 10.66
N ILE A 19 -28.18 45.79 11.46
CA ILE A 19 -28.04 47.22 11.72
C ILE A 19 -27.73 47.96 10.41
N ALA A 20 -26.74 47.49 9.66
CA ALA A 20 -26.38 48.07 8.37
C ALA A 20 -27.55 48.03 7.37
N LEU A 21 -28.29 46.91 7.31
CA LEU A 21 -29.48 46.79 6.49
C LEU A 21 -30.57 47.79 6.90
N GLY A 22 -30.79 47.98 8.19
CA GLY A 22 -31.75 48.95 8.72
C GLY A 22 -31.39 50.39 8.34
N GLU A 23 -30.12 50.79 8.55
CA GLU A 23 -29.62 52.12 8.18
C GLU A 23 -29.74 52.39 6.67
N MET A 24 -29.33 51.42 5.85
CA MET A 24 -29.43 51.52 4.39
C MET A 24 -30.89 51.56 3.91
N SER A 25 -31.78 50.81 4.55
CA SER A 25 -33.22 50.82 4.23
C SER A 25 -33.85 52.17 4.59
N GLN A 26 -33.53 52.73 5.76
CA GLN A 26 -33.98 54.05 6.15
C GLN A 26 -33.49 55.14 5.20
N ALA A 27 -32.21 55.10 4.79
CA ALA A 27 -31.67 56.03 3.81
C ALA A 27 -32.38 55.92 2.44
N LYS A 28 -32.66 54.69 2.00
CA LYS A 28 -33.44 54.42 0.79
C LYS A 28 -34.86 54.98 0.89
N ASP A 29 -35.54 54.77 2.01
CA ASP A 29 -36.91 55.25 2.22
C ASP A 29 -36.96 56.78 2.21
N LEU A 30 -36.01 57.45 2.89
CA LEU A 30 -35.88 58.91 2.86
C LEU A 30 -35.65 59.46 1.45
N LEU A 31 -34.75 58.83 0.69
CA LEU A 31 -34.52 59.22 -0.71
C LEU A 31 -35.76 58.99 -1.57
N SER A 32 -36.51 57.91 -1.33
CA SER A 32 -37.74 57.63 -2.08
C SER A 32 -38.82 58.69 -1.82
N VAL A 33 -38.98 59.15 -0.58
CA VAL A 33 -39.91 60.23 -0.21
C VAL A 33 -39.50 61.55 -0.86
N LEU A 34 -38.19 61.86 -0.87
CA LEU A 34 -37.66 63.08 -1.48
C LEU A 34 -37.88 63.08 -3.00
N LEU A 35 -37.63 61.95 -3.67
CA LEU A 35 -37.88 61.81 -5.11
C LEU A 35 -39.38 61.86 -5.45
N ALA A 36 -40.24 61.28 -4.61
CA ALA A 36 -41.69 61.34 -4.80
C ALA A 36 -42.26 62.77 -4.68
N ALA A 37 -41.70 63.60 -3.78
CA ALA A 37 -42.09 64.99 -3.63
C ALA A 37 -41.77 65.84 -4.89
N ASP A 38 -40.64 65.58 -5.55
CA ASP A 38 -40.21 66.30 -6.76
C ASP A 38 -41.17 66.05 -7.95
N HIS A 39 -41.64 64.80 -8.10
CA HIS A 39 -42.57 64.40 -9.15
C HIS A 39 -44.00 64.96 -9.00
N SER A 40 -44.38 65.49 -7.83
CA SER A 40 -45.70 66.09 -7.60
C SER A 40 -45.86 67.51 -8.15
N SER A 41 -44.79 68.11 -8.68
CA SER A 41 -44.76 69.51 -9.14
C SER A 41 -44.85 69.70 -10.67
N GLN A 42 -45.00 68.63 -11.46
CA GLN A 42 -45.20 68.72 -12.92
C GLN A 42 -46.67 68.51 -13.32
N PRO A 43 -47.31 69.46 -14.03
CA PRO A 43 -48.61 69.22 -14.62
C PRO A 43 -48.46 68.34 -15.86
N SER A 44 -49.07 67.15 -15.80
CA SER A 44 -49.65 66.40 -16.92
C SER A 44 -48.92 66.44 -18.27
N SER A 45 -48.21 65.35 -18.59
CA SER A 45 -48.09 64.80 -19.96
C SER A 45 -47.70 63.32 -19.91
N GLN A 46 -48.74 62.48 -19.97
CA GLN A 46 -48.81 61.18 -20.66
C GLN A 46 -47.85 60.03 -20.29
N SER A 47 -48.49 59.01 -19.73
CA SER A 47 -48.19 57.59 -19.82
C SER A 47 -47.83 57.10 -21.23
N LEU A 48 -46.85 56.19 -21.34
CA LEU A 48 -46.91 54.95 -22.14
C LEU A 48 -45.50 54.31 -22.20
N LEU A 49 -45.21 53.37 -21.30
CA LEU A 49 -44.34 52.18 -21.50
C LEU A 49 -43.94 51.59 -20.13
N GLN A 50 -44.84 50.81 -19.53
CA GLN A 50 -44.41 49.79 -18.57
C GLN A 50 -45.41 48.62 -18.50
N SER A 51 -45.62 48.01 -19.66
CA SER A 51 -45.92 46.59 -19.75
C SER A 51 -44.62 45.86 -20.11
N LEU A 52 -44.40 44.70 -19.49
CA LEU A 52 -43.27 43.77 -19.63
C LEU A 52 -42.06 44.05 -18.74
N SER A 53 -42.07 43.48 -17.53
CA SER A 53 -41.29 42.26 -17.24
C SER A 53 -41.39 41.88 -15.76
N GLN A 54 -42.24 40.88 -15.48
CA GLN A 54 -42.16 40.03 -14.30
C GLN A 54 -40.85 39.23 -14.32
N PRO A 55 -40.33 38.86 -13.14
CA PRO A 55 -40.25 37.44 -12.87
C PRO A 55 -40.97 37.07 -11.58
N THR A 56 -41.74 35.99 -11.71
CA THR A 56 -42.41 35.24 -10.66
C THR A 56 -41.41 34.68 -9.65
N SER A 57 -41.48 35.15 -8.41
CA SER A 57 -41.15 34.30 -7.26
C SER A 57 -42.23 34.50 -6.20
N SER A 58 -42.94 33.40 -5.94
CA SER A 58 -44.05 33.28 -5.01
C SER A 58 -43.54 33.30 -3.57
N GLN A 59 -43.83 34.38 -2.86
CA GLN A 59 -43.67 34.45 -1.40
C GLN A 59 -45.08 34.61 -0.76
N PRO A 60 -45.40 33.88 0.32
CA PRO A 60 -46.71 33.93 0.96
C PRO A 60 -46.97 35.29 1.65
N PRO A 61 -48.25 35.69 1.79
CA PRO A 61 -48.62 37.03 2.25
C PRO A 61 -48.32 37.20 3.75
N LEU A 62 -47.36 38.06 4.07
CA LEU A 62 -47.24 38.64 5.41
C LEU A 62 -48.34 39.72 5.57
N PRO A 63 -48.94 39.85 6.77
CA PRO A 63 -49.98 40.85 7.01
C PRO A 63 -49.40 42.25 6.83
N GLN A 64 -50.07 43.04 5.99
CA GLN A 64 -49.89 44.47 5.83
C GLN A 64 -50.14 45.14 7.19
N GLN A 65 -49.09 45.26 8.01
CA GLN A 65 -49.11 46.17 9.15
C GLN A 65 -48.74 47.56 8.65
N ASN A 66 -49.79 48.37 8.49
CA ASN A 66 -49.83 49.81 8.64
C ASN A 66 -48.60 50.57 8.11
N ALA A 67 -48.63 50.89 6.81
CA ALA A 67 -48.01 52.11 6.32
C ALA A 67 -48.71 53.29 7.01
N SER A 68 -48.16 53.71 8.15
CA SER A 68 -48.54 54.95 8.83
C SER A 68 -48.19 56.14 7.94
N ASP A 69 -49.20 56.70 7.28
CA ASP A 69 -49.60 58.11 7.32
C ASP A 69 -48.50 59.19 7.32
N LEU A 70 -47.44 59.06 6.52
CA LEU A 70 -46.70 60.22 6.06
C LEU A 70 -47.22 60.62 4.67
N PRO A 71 -47.80 61.82 4.50
CA PRO A 71 -48.27 62.28 3.19
C PRO A 71 -47.08 62.33 2.22
N SER A 72 -47.29 61.87 0.98
CA SER A 72 -46.28 61.66 -0.07
C SER A 72 -45.54 62.92 -0.58
N ALA A 73 -45.52 64.00 0.19
CA ALA A 73 -44.90 65.28 -0.14
C ALA A 73 -44.44 66.05 1.11
N SER A 74 -44.02 65.35 2.18
CA SER A 74 -43.65 65.97 3.46
C SER A 74 -42.27 66.67 3.47
N LEU A 75 -41.38 66.37 2.52
CA LEU A 75 -40.01 66.89 2.52
C LEU A 75 -39.79 67.81 1.31
N THR A 76 -39.50 69.08 1.56
CA THR A 76 -39.16 70.06 0.52
C THR A 76 -37.65 70.23 0.45
N SER A 77 -37.05 69.96 -0.71
CA SER A 77 -35.64 70.25 -0.96
C SER A 77 -35.48 71.76 -1.23
N THR A 78 -34.67 72.45 -0.43
CA THR A 78 -34.30 73.85 -0.68
C THR A 78 -32.82 73.91 -1.02
N SER A 79 -32.47 74.54 -2.15
CA SER A 79 -31.09 74.75 -2.55
C SER A 79 -30.48 75.85 -1.69
N VAL A 80 -29.93 75.48 -0.54
CA VAL A 80 -29.12 76.40 0.28
C VAL A 80 -27.71 76.42 -0.29
N THR A 81 -27.23 77.62 -0.65
CA THR A 81 -25.83 77.82 -1.07
C THR A 81 -24.93 77.28 0.04
N LYS A 82 -24.09 76.29 -0.30
CA LYS A 82 -23.17 75.65 0.66
C LYS A 82 -22.41 76.74 1.43
N GLN A 83 -22.69 76.87 2.73
CA GLN A 83 -21.99 77.84 3.58
C GLN A 83 -20.48 77.64 3.41
N LEU A 84 -19.72 78.74 3.30
CA LEU A 84 -18.26 78.64 3.15
C LEU A 84 -17.74 77.76 4.29
N PRO A 85 -17.17 76.59 3.97
CA PRO A 85 -16.80 75.63 4.99
C PRO A 85 -15.72 76.26 5.86
N ILE A 86 -15.95 76.22 7.17
CA ILE A 86 -15.00 76.75 8.15
C ILE A 86 -13.68 76.03 7.93
N GLN A 87 -12.60 76.76 7.66
CA GLN A 87 -11.33 76.19 7.22
C GLN A 87 -10.75 75.17 8.22
N SER A 88 -10.99 75.39 9.52
CA SER A 88 -10.62 74.43 10.59
C SER A 88 -11.37 73.10 10.50
N VAL A 89 -12.63 73.09 10.08
CA VAL A 89 -13.42 71.85 9.90
C VAL A 89 -12.93 71.08 8.68
N GLN A 90 -12.55 71.78 7.61
CA GLN A 90 -11.99 71.12 6.42
C GLN A 90 -10.64 70.47 6.70
N THR A 91 -9.72 71.19 7.35
CA THR A 91 -8.41 70.64 7.68
C THR A 91 -8.54 69.45 8.62
N PHE A 92 -9.44 69.52 9.61
CA PHE A 92 -9.75 68.40 10.49
C PHE A 92 -10.31 67.18 9.73
N ASN A 93 -11.28 67.38 8.83
CA ASN A 93 -11.85 66.28 8.03
C ASN A 93 -10.82 65.63 7.09
N ILE A 94 -9.95 66.44 6.47
CA ILE A 94 -8.85 65.94 5.64
C ILE A 94 -7.87 65.12 6.49
N GLN A 95 -7.51 65.61 7.68
CA GLN A 95 -6.65 64.90 8.61
C GLN A 95 -7.28 63.57 9.06
N LEU A 96 -8.58 63.55 9.34
CA LEU A 96 -9.31 62.34 9.68
C LEU A 96 -9.30 61.32 8.53
N ALA A 97 -9.53 61.77 7.29
CA ALA A 97 -9.52 60.91 6.11
C ALA A 97 -8.12 60.35 5.79
N ILE A 98 -7.07 61.17 5.92
CA ILE A 98 -5.69 60.72 5.73
C ILE A 98 -5.30 59.73 6.84
N GLY A 99 -5.63 60.04 8.09
CA GLY A 99 -5.35 59.17 9.23
C GLY A 99 -6.10 57.82 9.15
N SER A 100 -7.36 57.82 8.72
CA SER A 100 -8.13 56.58 8.54
C SER A 100 -7.56 55.73 7.42
N LYS A 101 -7.15 56.35 6.29
CA LYS A 101 -6.49 55.67 5.18
C LYS A 101 -5.13 55.08 5.55
N ASP A 102 -4.28 55.84 6.25
CA ASP A 102 -2.98 55.33 6.71
C ASP A 102 -3.15 54.16 7.68
N LYS A 103 -4.08 54.28 8.64
CA LYS A 103 -4.41 53.20 9.58
C LYS A 103 -4.90 51.94 8.85
N ALA A 104 -5.76 52.09 7.84
CA ALA A 104 -6.25 50.98 7.03
C ALA A 104 -5.12 50.32 6.23
N LEU A 105 -4.21 51.09 5.62
CA LEU A 105 -3.06 50.55 4.88
C LEU A 105 -2.09 49.80 5.79
N ARG A 106 -1.78 50.33 6.97
CA ARG A 106 -0.96 49.63 7.98
C ARG A 106 -1.63 48.34 8.45
N HIS A 107 -2.94 48.38 8.68
CA HIS A 107 -3.69 47.19 9.08
C HIS A 107 -3.66 46.12 7.98
N ALA A 108 -3.90 46.48 6.72
CA ALA A 108 -3.82 45.57 5.59
C ALA A 108 -2.41 44.98 5.42
N SER A 109 -1.35 45.79 5.57
CA SER A 109 0.04 45.32 5.53
C SER A 109 0.33 44.29 6.62
N ASN A 110 -0.13 44.56 7.85
CA ASN A 110 0.02 43.62 8.97
C ASN A 110 -0.78 42.33 8.74
N LEU A 111 -1.97 42.41 8.16
CA LEU A 111 -2.77 41.25 7.79
C LEU A 111 -2.06 40.37 6.77
N PHE A 112 -1.54 40.96 5.69
CA PHE A 112 -0.77 40.21 4.68
C PHE A 112 0.50 39.59 5.25
N ARG A 113 1.21 40.32 6.12
CA ARG A 113 2.40 39.77 6.80
C ARG A 113 2.04 38.59 7.68
N SER A 114 0.95 38.68 8.45
CA SER A 114 0.46 37.59 9.28
C SER A 114 0.06 36.38 8.44
N ALA A 115 -0.70 36.59 7.35
CA ALA A 115 -1.11 35.54 6.42
C ALA A 115 0.11 34.85 5.77
N ALA A 116 1.10 35.62 5.31
CA ALA A 116 2.34 35.08 4.75
C ALA A 116 3.09 34.21 5.77
N ASN A 117 3.18 34.64 7.03
CA ASN A 117 3.81 33.85 8.10
C ASN A 117 3.06 32.54 8.38
N VAL A 118 1.72 32.56 8.34
CA VAL A 118 0.90 31.34 8.51
C VAL A 118 1.11 30.38 7.34
N MET A 119 1.14 30.90 6.11
CA MET A 119 1.41 30.11 4.90
C MET A 119 2.81 29.47 4.96
N GLU A 120 3.83 30.21 5.39
CA GLU A 120 5.19 29.70 5.51
C GLU A 120 5.30 28.58 6.56
N LYS A 121 4.63 28.73 7.72
CA LYS A 121 4.53 27.64 8.71
C LYS A 121 3.84 26.40 8.13
N GLY A 122 2.82 26.60 7.30
CA GLY A 122 2.15 25.51 6.57
C GLY A 122 3.09 24.80 5.59
N ARG A 123 3.87 25.56 4.82
CA ARG A 123 4.88 25.04 3.88
C ARG A 123 5.90 24.16 4.59
N VAL A 124 6.51 24.63 5.68
CA VAL A 124 7.53 23.88 6.44
C VAL A 124 6.97 22.58 7.02
N ARG A 125 5.73 22.59 7.54
CA ARG A 125 5.07 21.37 8.04
C ARG A 125 4.81 20.38 6.90
N SER A 126 4.34 20.86 5.76
CA SER A 126 4.11 20.01 4.59
C SER A 126 5.41 19.42 4.06
N GLU A 127 6.50 20.19 4.04
CA GLU A 127 7.82 19.70 3.62
C GLU A 127 8.30 18.57 4.52
N LYS A 128 8.23 18.74 5.85
CA LYS A 128 8.56 17.67 6.80
C LYS A 128 7.72 16.42 6.58
N TYR A 129 6.40 16.59 6.42
CA TYR A 129 5.47 15.50 6.13
C TYR A 129 5.88 14.71 4.87
N TRP A 130 6.19 15.39 3.77
CA TRP A 130 6.60 14.74 2.52
C TRP A 130 7.98 14.09 2.60
N VAL A 131 8.92 14.66 3.36
CA VAL A 131 10.22 14.02 3.62
C VAL A 131 10.03 12.71 4.39
N ASP A 132 9.17 12.68 5.40
CA ASP A 132 8.88 11.46 6.15
C ASP A 132 8.13 10.42 5.29
N ALA A 133 7.23 10.86 4.41
CA ALA A 133 6.60 10.02 3.39
C ALA A 133 7.62 9.36 2.46
N LEU A 134 8.62 10.12 1.98
CA LEU A 134 9.69 9.60 1.15
C LEU A 134 10.58 8.59 1.88
N LYS A 135 10.81 8.78 3.19
CA LYS A 135 11.52 7.79 4.02
C LYS A 135 10.72 6.48 4.10
N MET A 136 9.42 6.55 4.36
CA MET A 136 8.55 5.36 4.39
C MET A 136 8.58 4.60 3.05
N ARG A 137 8.51 5.34 1.93
CA ARG A 137 8.61 4.74 0.59
C ARG A 137 9.98 4.09 0.34
N ARG A 138 11.08 4.68 0.81
CA ARG A 138 12.43 4.07 0.71
C ARG A 138 12.55 2.79 1.53
N SER A 139 11.80 2.67 2.62
CA SER A 139 11.67 1.44 3.40
C SER A 139 10.60 0.48 2.86
N ASN A 140 10.16 0.66 1.60
CA ASN A 140 9.19 -0.20 0.92
C ASN A 140 7.83 -0.34 1.62
N TRP A 141 7.35 0.68 2.34
CA TRP A 141 5.99 0.68 2.86
C TRP A 141 5.00 1.01 1.74
N GLY A 142 3.89 0.25 1.67
CA GLY A 142 2.79 0.55 0.76
C GLY A 142 2.11 1.86 1.16
N LEU A 143 2.04 2.81 0.22
CA LEU A 143 1.36 4.09 0.41
C LEU A 143 0.18 4.17 -0.55
N ILE A 144 -1.03 4.28 -0.01
CA ILE A 144 -2.28 4.38 -0.79
C ILE A 144 -2.86 5.79 -0.59
N PRO A 145 -3.32 6.49 -1.64
CA PRO A 145 -3.98 7.79 -1.47
C PRO A 145 -5.18 7.69 -0.52
N ALA A 146 -5.24 8.55 0.49
CA ALA A 146 -6.34 8.55 1.46
C ALA A 146 -7.68 8.92 0.77
N PRO A 147 -8.79 8.25 1.11
CA PRO A 147 -10.08 8.62 0.57
C PRO A 147 -10.43 10.07 0.96
N LEU A 148 -11.02 10.82 0.02
CA LEU A 148 -11.46 12.18 0.29
C LEU A 148 -12.55 12.18 1.38
N PRO A 149 -12.57 13.18 2.29
CA PRO A 149 -13.64 13.31 3.27
C PRO A 149 -15.01 13.34 2.58
N PRO A 150 -16.04 12.71 3.17
CA PRO A 150 -17.39 12.72 2.61
C PRO A 150 -17.88 14.17 2.39
N GLY A 151 -18.40 14.45 1.20
CA GLY A 151 -18.84 15.79 0.81
C GLY A 151 -17.79 16.64 0.07
N SER A 152 -16.57 16.14 -0.12
CA SER A 152 -15.59 16.79 -1.00
C SER A 152 -16.11 16.80 -2.44
N ALA A 153 -16.12 17.97 -3.08
CA ALA A 153 -16.63 18.13 -4.44
C ALA A 153 -15.80 17.29 -5.43
N MET A 154 -16.27 16.08 -5.75
CA MET A 154 -15.74 15.25 -6.82
C MET A 154 -16.23 15.79 -8.17
N GLY A 155 -15.76 16.98 -8.54
CA GLY A 155 -15.99 17.53 -9.87
C GLY A 155 -15.27 16.69 -10.92
N LYS A 156 -15.94 16.42 -12.06
CA LYS A 156 -15.31 15.81 -13.25
C LYS A 156 -14.13 16.70 -13.68
N GLY A 157 -12.90 16.27 -13.43
CA GLY A 157 -11.67 16.98 -13.81
C GLY A 157 -10.79 17.43 -12.64
N ALA A 158 -11.23 17.29 -11.39
CA ALA A 158 -10.32 17.36 -10.25
C ALA A 158 -9.63 16.00 -10.14
N ASP A 159 -8.37 15.91 -10.59
CA ASP A 159 -7.52 14.78 -10.27
C ASP A 159 -7.66 14.48 -8.78
N LYS A 160 -7.98 13.22 -8.47
CA LYS A 160 -8.23 12.67 -7.13
C LYS A 160 -6.95 12.68 -6.27
N THR A 161 -6.31 13.83 -6.15
CA THR A 161 -5.10 14.04 -5.39
C THR A 161 -5.51 14.20 -3.93
N SER A 162 -5.65 13.06 -3.25
CA SER A 162 -5.69 13.07 -1.80
C SER A 162 -4.46 13.82 -1.31
N LYS A 163 -4.66 14.81 -0.42
CA LYS A 163 -3.54 15.52 0.23
C LYS A 163 -2.79 14.63 1.23
N ASP A 164 -3.32 13.45 1.49
CA ASP A 164 -2.89 12.52 2.51
C ASP A 164 -2.81 11.12 1.91
N PHE A 165 -2.07 10.23 2.58
CA PHE A 165 -1.93 8.83 2.20
C PHE A 165 -2.13 7.94 3.42
N LEU A 166 -2.74 6.79 3.19
CA LEU A 166 -2.80 5.70 4.14
C LEU A 166 -1.56 4.83 3.95
N VAL A 167 -0.95 4.44 5.06
CA VAL A 167 0.09 3.42 5.07
C VAL A 167 -0.61 2.07 5.09
N SER A 168 -0.58 1.34 3.98
CA SER A 168 -1.13 -0.01 3.91
C SER A 168 -0.09 -0.99 4.44
N PHE A 169 -0.47 -1.77 5.45
CA PHE A 169 0.31 -2.89 5.96
C PHE A 169 -0.25 -4.18 5.35
N GLY A 170 0.51 -4.82 4.46
CA GLY A 170 0.13 -6.08 3.83
C GLY A 170 1.11 -6.46 2.71
N LEU A 171 1.44 -7.75 2.60
CA LEU A 171 2.14 -8.31 1.45
C LEU A 171 1.21 -8.26 0.23
N GLU A 172 1.72 -7.98 -0.98
CA GLU A 172 0.91 -7.76 -2.21
C GLU A 172 -0.04 -8.92 -2.55
N GLU A 173 0.20 -10.13 -2.03
CA GLU A 173 -0.62 -11.33 -2.25
C GLU A 173 -1.51 -11.74 -1.05
N SER A 174 -1.43 -11.01 0.07
CA SER A 174 -2.20 -11.39 1.26
C SER A 174 -3.67 -11.00 1.15
N ARG A 175 -4.56 -11.97 1.36
CA ARG A 175 -5.99 -11.68 1.57
C ARG A 175 -6.17 -11.26 3.01
N VAL A 176 -6.35 -9.95 3.21
CA VAL A 176 -6.61 -9.36 4.53
C VAL A 176 -8.10 -9.05 4.67
N SER A 177 -8.74 -9.69 5.65
CA SER A 177 -10.06 -9.33 6.18
C SER A 177 -9.89 -8.80 7.61
N GLU A 178 -10.90 -8.15 8.18
CA GLU A 178 -10.83 -7.54 9.53
C GLU A 178 -10.38 -8.49 10.64
N ARG A 179 -10.55 -9.81 10.45
CA ARG A 179 -10.20 -10.85 11.44
C ARG A 179 -9.28 -11.95 10.90
N LEU A 180 -8.87 -11.90 9.63
CA LEU A 180 -8.14 -12.99 8.99
C LEU A 180 -7.07 -12.46 8.04
N ILE A 181 -5.84 -12.93 8.22
CA ILE A 181 -4.74 -12.76 7.27
C ILE A 181 -4.41 -14.14 6.72
N ALA A 182 -4.60 -14.34 5.43
CA ALA A 182 -4.17 -15.55 4.74
C ALA A 182 -2.96 -15.27 3.85
N ILE A 183 -1.94 -16.14 3.92
CA ILE A 183 -0.70 -16.06 3.13
C ILE A 183 -0.43 -17.43 2.53
N GLU A 184 -0.30 -17.51 1.21
CA GLU A 184 0.17 -18.71 0.54
C GLU A 184 1.69 -18.82 0.75
N ALA A 185 2.11 -19.69 1.68
CA ALA A 185 3.52 -19.82 2.01
C ALA A 185 4.23 -20.71 0.99
N ALA A 186 3.63 -21.82 0.58
CA ALA A 186 4.17 -22.72 -0.43
C ALA A 186 3.03 -23.39 -1.20
N GLN A 187 3.36 -24.18 -2.24
CA GLN A 187 2.38 -24.97 -2.96
C GLN A 187 1.63 -25.88 -1.98
N ASP A 188 0.30 -25.74 -1.94
CA ASP A 188 -0.61 -26.43 -1.02
C ASP A 188 -0.41 -26.11 0.48
N THR A 189 0.30 -25.02 0.82
CA THR A 189 0.51 -24.58 2.21
C THR A 189 0.03 -23.13 2.40
N GLU A 190 -1.11 -22.97 3.06
CA GLU A 190 -1.68 -21.66 3.40
C GLU A 190 -1.54 -21.40 4.90
N LEU A 191 -0.90 -20.29 5.27
CA LEU A 191 -0.88 -19.78 6.63
C LEU A 191 -2.09 -18.90 6.85
N ARG A 192 -2.87 -19.21 7.89
CA ARG A 192 -4.03 -18.42 8.30
C ARG A 192 -3.81 -17.87 9.70
N PHE A 193 -3.77 -16.56 9.81
CA PHE A 193 -3.72 -15.86 11.08
C PHE A 193 -5.11 -15.30 11.36
N GLU A 194 -5.82 -15.91 12.30
CA GLU A 194 -7.14 -15.46 12.72
C GLU A 194 -7.01 -14.70 14.04
N LEU A 195 -7.66 -13.53 14.12
CA LEU A 195 -7.80 -12.81 15.39
C LEU A 195 -8.91 -13.47 16.19
N VAL A 196 -8.52 -14.30 17.15
CA VAL A 196 -9.42 -15.09 17.96
C VAL A 196 -9.82 -14.30 19.22
N ASP A 197 -11.11 -14.18 19.49
CA ASP A 197 -11.65 -13.57 20.72
C ASP A 197 -11.27 -14.40 21.96
N SER A 198 -11.04 -13.78 23.13
CA SER A 198 -10.46 -14.44 24.33
C SER A 198 -11.20 -15.68 24.82
N ASP A 199 -12.46 -15.84 24.41
CA ASP A 199 -13.37 -16.88 24.89
C ASP A 199 -13.39 -18.11 23.97
N TYR A 200 -12.54 -18.13 22.94
CA TYR A 200 -12.45 -19.26 22.02
C TYR A 200 -11.71 -20.44 22.63
N ASN A 201 -12.43 -21.54 22.80
CA ASN A 201 -11.83 -22.84 23.04
C ASN A 201 -11.52 -23.47 21.68
N PRO A 202 -10.23 -23.73 21.35
CA PRO A 202 -9.92 -24.42 20.11
C PRO A 202 -10.60 -25.78 20.10
N PRO A 203 -11.22 -26.19 18.98
CA PRO A 203 -11.76 -27.53 18.87
C PRO A 203 -10.64 -28.52 19.19
N SER A 204 -10.90 -29.43 20.14
CA SER A 204 -10.00 -30.53 20.49
C SER A 204 -9.98 -31.57 19.39
N ASP A 205 -9.66 -31.12 18.18
CA ASP A 205 -9.33 -32.01 17.10
C ASP A 205 -7.92 -32.50 17.38
N LYS A 206 -7.70 -33.81 17.26
CA LYS A 206 -6.39 -34.43 17.44
C LYS A 206 -5.51 -34.10 16.24
N ALA A 207 -5.29 -32.82 15.99
CA ALA A 207 -4.26 -32.35 15.09
C ALA A 207 -2.96 -33.03 15.51
N SER A 208 -2.19 -33.48 14.52
CA SER A 208 -0.88 -34.08 14.75
C SER A 208 -0.08 -33.16 15.67
N GLU A 209 0.43 -33.68 16.78
CA GLU A 209 1.27 -32.97 17.76
C GLU A 209 2.38 -32.16 17.07
N HIS A 210 2.87 -32.65 15.94
CA HIS A 210 3.86 -32.00 15.10
C HIS A 210 3.36 -30.70 14.44
N LEU A 211 2.08 -30.62 14.05
CA LEU A 211 1.49 -29.42 13.47
C LEU A 211 1.34 -28.33 14.55
N GLN A 212 0.89 -28.73 15.76
CA GLN A 212 0.78 -27.82 16.89
C GLN A 212 2.15 -27.21 17.25
N ALA A 213 3.19 -28.03 17.36
CA ALA A 213 4.54 -27.56 17.63
C ALA A 213 5.07 -26.59 16.55
N ARG A 214 4.70 -26.79 15.27
CA ARG A 214 5.02 -25.85 14.18
C ARG A 214 4.29 -24.52 14.36
N CYS A 215 2.98 -24.56 14.66
CA CYS A 215 2.20 -23.36 14.91
C CYS A 215 2.73 -22.57 16.12
N ASP A 216 3.09 -23.26 17.22
CA ASP A 216 3.66 -22.65 18.42
C ASP A 216 5.02 -22.00 18.13
N LEU A 217 5.86 -22.64 17.30
CA LEU A 217 7.13 -22.08 16.85
C LEU A 217 6.94 -20.84 15.98
N ILE A 218 6.00 -20.88 15.02
CA ILE A 218 5.68 -19.74 14.16
C ILE A 218 5.14 -18.58 15.01
N TYR A 219 4.24 -18.87 15.94
CA TYR A 219 3.68 -17.88 16.87
C TYR A 219 4.78 -17.25 17.73
N SER A 220 5.65 -18.06 18.33
CA SER A 220 6.76 -17.57 19.15
C SER A 220 7.76 -16.76 18.34
N SER A 221 8.06 -17.19 17.11
CA SER A 221 8.94 -16.47 16.18
C SER A 221 8.34 -15.13 15.77
N LEU A 222 7.03 -15.09 15.46
CA LEU A 222 6.32 -13.85 15.18
C LEU A 222 6.35 -12.91 16.39
N HIS A 223 6.18 -13.44 17.60
CA HIS A 223 6.20 -12.64 18.82
C HIS A 223 7.60 -12.06 19.10
N LEU A 224 8.66 -12.83 18.88
CA LEU A 224 10.05 -12.36 18.96
C LEU A 224 10.39 -11.34 17.86
N LEU A 225 9.77 -11.48 16.69
CA LEU A 225 9.99 -10.66 15.50
C LEU A 225 8.97 -9.53 15.31
N LEU A 226 8.23 -9.13 16.35
CA LEU A 226 7.28 -8.00 16.37
C LEU A 226 7.92 -6.60 16.15
N LEU A 227 9.08 -6.56 15.51
CA LEU A 227 9.78 -5.37 15.05
C LEU A 227 9.82 -5.36 13.50
N PRO A 228 9.43 -4.22 12.90
CA PRO A 228 8.93 -3.93 11.52
C PRO A 228 8.27 -5.00 10.59
N PRO A 229 7.46 -4.57 9.60
CA PRO A 229 6.77 -5.42 8.60
C PRO A 229 7.66 -6.38 7.79
N SER A 230 8.97 -6.15 7.73
CA SER A 230 9.91 -6.95 6.96
C SER A 230 10.18 -8.34 7.54
N THR A 231 9.61 -8.67 8.70
CA THR A 231 9.89 -9.93 9.42
C THR A 231 9.05 -11.13 8.98
N LEU A 232 7.95 -10.91 8.26
CA LEU A 232 7.18 -12.01 7.69
C LEU A 232 7.90 -12.69 6.53
N GLN A 233 8.67 -11.93 5.73
CA GLN A 233 9.34 -12.48 4.55
C GLN A 233 10.34 -13.60 4.90
N PRO A 234 11.23 -13.47 5.91
CA PRO A 234 12.09 -14.57 6.33
C PRO A 234 11.34 -15.84 6.75
N ILE A 235 10.19 -15.70 7.44
CA ILE A 235 9.37 -16.83 7.85
C ILE A 235 8.76 -17.53 6.63
N ILE A 236 8.26 -16.74 5.65
CA ILE A 236 7.74 -17.26 4.40
C ILE A 236 8.85 -18.00 3.63
N ASP A 237 10.03 -17.39 3.49
CA ASP A 237 11.17 -17.99 2.81
C ASP A 237 11.60 -19.31 3.49
N MET A 238 11.58 -19.38 4.83
CA MET A 238 11.83 -20.62 5.58
C MET A 238 10.82 -21.73 5.27
N LEU A 239 9.53 -21.38 5.21
CA LEU A 239 8.47 -22.34 4.91
C LEU A 239 8.51 -22.81 3.45
N GLN A 240 8.79 -21.89 2.53
CA GLN A 240 9.05 -22.22 1.11
C GLN A 240 10.21 -23.17 0.98
N TYR A 241 11.33 -22.87 1.65
CA TYR A 241 12.52 -23.70 1.67
C TYR A 241 12.22 -25.08 2.23
N GLN A 242 11.49 -25.18 3.35
CA GLN A 242 11.10 -26.46 3.92
C GLN A 242 10.27 -27.29 2.93
N GLY A 243 9.21 -26.72 2.36
CA GLY A 243 8.37 -27.43 1.38
C GLY A 243 9.12 -27.80 0.10
N PHE A 244 10.11 -27.01 -0.28
CA PHE A 244 11.03 -27.34 -1.36
C PHE A 244 11.95 -28.52 -0.99
N CYS A 245 12.57 -28.51 0.19
CA CYS A 245 13.42 -29.60 0.70
C CYS A 245 12.66 -30.92 0.80
N ASP A 246 11.42 -30.90 1.30
CA ASP A 246 10.57 -32.10 1.41
C ASP A 246 10.30 -32.73 0.03
N ARG A 247 10.02 -31.90 -0.98
CA ARG A 247 9.85 -32.35 -2.38
C ARG A 247 11.13 -32.97 -2.94
N VAL A 248 12.27 -32.29 -2.81
CA VAL A 248 13.56 -32.84 -3.26
C VAL A 248 13.89 -34.16 -2.56
N GLN A 249 13.69 -34.22 -1.23
CA GLN A 249 13.95 -35.43 -0.46
C GLN A 249 13.04 -36.60 -0.90
N SER A 250 11.78 -36.32 -1.21
CA SER A 250 10.83 -37.34 -1.68
C SER A 250 11.26 -37.97 -3.01
N GLU A 251 11.69 -37.16 -3.98
CA GLU A 251 12.20 -37.63 -5.27
C GLU A 251 13.51 -38.42 -5.12
N MET A 252 14.45 -37.92 -4.31
CA MET A 252 15.70 -38.64 -4.02
C MET A 252 15.43 -40.00 -3.38
N ARG A 253 14.53 -40.08 -2.40
CA ARG A 253 14.15 -41.34 -1.74
C ARG A 253 13.50 -42.32 -2.71
N ARG A 254 12.70 -41.85 -3.67
CA ARG A 254 12.09 -42.69 -4.70
C ARG A 254 13.16 -43.41 -5.53
N ILE A 255 14.22 -42.70 -5.92
CA ILE A 255 15.32 -43.26 -6.69
C ILE A 255 16.19 -44.21 -5.85
N VAL A 256 16.48 -43.83 -4.60
CA VAL A 256 17.18 -44.71 -3.66
C VAL A 256 16.45 -46.03 -3.47
N ARG A 257 15.11 -46.01 -3.33
CA ARG A 257 14.30 -47.24 -3.25
C ARG A 257 14.40 -48.05 -4.53
N ALA A 258 14.24 -47.43 -5.69
CA ALA A 258 14.34 -48.13 -6.98
C ALA A 258 15.71 -48.79 -7.19
N LEU A 259 16.81 -48.14 -6.81
CA LEU A 259 18.17 -48.70 -6.87
C LEU A 259 18.36 -49.84 -5.87
N ALA A 260 17.81 -49.70 -4.64
CA ALA A 260 17.86 -50.75 -3.63
C ALA A 260 17.07 -52.00 -4.07
N ASP A 261 15.90 -51.82 -4.67
CA ASP A 261 15.08 -52.90 -5.23
C ASP A 261 15.79 -53.61 -6.40
N ALA A 262 16.62 -52.87 -7.15
CA ALA A 262 17.49 -53.43 -8.18
C ALA A 262 18.77 -54.11 -7.63
N GLY A 263 18.95 -54.15 -6.31
CA GLY A 263 20.12 -54.75 -5.66
C GLY A 263 21.39 -53.91 -5.73
N VAL A 264 21.30 -52.63 -6.09
CA VAL A 264 22.46 -51.72 -6.19
C VAL A 264 22.74 -51.09 -4.83
N PRO A 265 23.97 -51.21 -4.28
CA PRO A 265 24.30 -50.59 -3.00
C PRO A 265 24.23 -49.06 -3.09
N THR A 266 23.33 -48.44 -2.33
CA THR A 266 23.20 -46.98 -2.27
C THR A 266 23.39 -46.43 -0.86
N LYS A 267 24.05 -45.28 -0.76
CA LYS A 267 24.10 -44.48 0.48
C LYS A 267 23.49 -43.11 0.21
N PHE A 268 22.53 -42.71 1.04
CA PHE A 268 21.83 -41.46 0.92
C PHE A 268 22.01 -40.64 2.20
N TYR A 269 22.49 -39.41 2.04
CA TYR A 269 22.64 -38.43 3.10
C TYR A 269 21.90 -37.16 2.70
N PHE A 270 21.06 -36.65 3.59
CA PHE A 270 20.26 -35.45 3.35
C PHE A 270 20.32 -34.56 4.58
N ASN A 271 20.98 -33.41 4.44
CA ASN A 271 21.02 -32.38 5.47
C ASN A 271 20.27 -31.13 4.97
N ALA A 272 19.08 -30.91 5.52
CA ALA A 272 18.22 -29.79 5.13
C ALA A 272 18.79 -28.43 5.54
N VAL A 273 19.56 -28.37 6.64
CA VAL A 273 20.10 -27.13 7.20
C VAL A 273 21.56 -27.38 7.53
N GLY A 274 22.45 -26.75 6.74
CA GLY A 274 23.89 -26.85 6.90
C GLY A 274 24.43 -25.97 8.03
N GLU A 275 23.69 -24.92 8.39
CA GLU A 275 24.09 -23.94 9.39
C GLU A 275 23.90 -24.46 10.83
N SER A 276 24.76 -23.98 11.72
CA SER A 276 24.58 -24.17 13.17
C SER A 276 23.43 -23.29 13.70
N GLY A 277 22.85 -23.68 14.85
CA GLY A 277 21.79 -22.90 15.50
C GLY A 277 22.20 -21.45 15.80
N ASP A 278 23.46 -21.23 16.19
CA ASP A 278 23.98 -19.89 16.48
C ASP A 278 24.10 -19.02 15.22
N GLU A 279 24.49 -19.61 14.09
CA GLU A 279 24.53 -18.92 12.79
C GLU A 279 23.11 -18.55 12.34
N LEU A 280 22.12 -19.43 12.53
CA LEU A 280 20.72 -19.14 12.23
C LEU A 280 20.20 -17.96 13.05
N ILE A 281 20.48 -17.93 14.35
CA ILE A 281 20.09 -16.82 15.24
C ILE A 281 20.75 -15.52 14.78
N THR A 282 22.02 -15.58 14.37
CA THR A 282 22.75 -14.41 13.87
C THR A 282 22.16 -13.91 12.55
N GLN A 283 21.75 -14.81 11.65
CA GLN A 283 21.12 -14.48 10.38
C GLN A 283 19.68 -13.97 10.53
N LEU A 284 18.96 -14.37 11.59
CA LEU A 284 17.62 -13.87 11.93
C LEU A 284 17.64 -12.42 12.46
N GLN A 285 18.80 -11.83 12.71
CA GLN A 285 18.87 -10.43 13.11
C GLN A 285 18.38 -9.50 11.99
N PRO A 286 17.82 -8.31 12.32
CA PRO A 286 17.14 -7.43 11.35
C PRO A 286 17.98 -6.95 10.14
N GLN A 287 19.30 -7.13 10.20
CA GLN A 287 20.23 -6.75 9.13
C GLN A 287 20.74 -7.96 8.31
N GLY A 288 20.46 -9.19 8.75
CA GLY A 288 20.85 -10.42 8.08
C GLY A 288 19.88 -10.75 6.94
N GLN A 289 20.41 -11.08 5.77
CA GLN A 289 19.64 -11.85 4.79
C GLN A 289 19.67 -13.30 5.27
N LEU A 290 18.52 -13.82 5.72
CA LEU A 290 18.38 -15.23 6.07
C LEU A 290 18.61 -16.07 4.82
N ARG A 291 19.74 -16.78 4.77
CA ARG A 291 20.09 -17.67 3.66
C ARG A 291 20.32 -19.05 4.24
N LEU A 292 19.24 -19.81 4.34
CA LEU A 292 19.34 -21.24 4.64
C LEU A 292 19.98 -21.96 3.47
N SER A 293 20.91 -22.84 3.76
CA SER A 293 21.51 -23.73 2.78
C SER A 293 21.55 -25.16 3.31
N GLY A 294 21.58 -26.11 2.40
CA GLY A 294 21.63 -27.52 2.74
C GLY A 294 22.30 -28.33 1.65
N GLU A 295 22.57 -29.59 1.96
CA GLU A 295 23.20 -30.49 1.03
C GLU A 295 22.57 -31.89 1.04
N CYS A 296 22.61 -32.52 -0.11
CA CYS A 296 22.17 -33.88 -0.33
C CYS A 296 23.27 -34.64 -1.08
N LEU A 297 23.64 -35.81 -0.59
CA LEU A 297 24.64 -36.67 -1.19
C LEU A 297 24.06 -38.05 -1.44
N LEU A 298 24.09 -38.47 -2.70
CA LEU A 298 23.69 -39.80 -3.14
C LEU A 298 24.89 -40.53 -3.69
N ARG A 299 25.30 -41.63 -3.05
CA ARG A 299 26.37 -42.50 -3.52
C ARG A 299 25.79 -43.79 -4.08
N ILE A 300 26.09 -44.08 -5.34
CA ILE A 300 25.61 -45.23 -6.10
C ILE A 300 26.77 -46.20 -6.31
N ASP A 301 26.53 -47.48 -5.98
CA ASP A 301 27.48 -48.59 -6.09
C ASP A 301 28.83 -48.35 -5.41
N ASN A 302 28.84 -47.54 -4.35
CA ASN A 302 30.04 -47.05 -3.67
C ASN A 302 31.08 -46.34 -4.56
N ARG A 303 30.79 -46.05 -5.83
CA ARG A 303 31.75 -45.48 -6.80
C ARG A 303 31.38 -44.05 -7.18
N ARG A 304 30.16 -43.85 -7.66
CA ARG A 304 29.69 -42.53 -8.12
C ARG A 304 29.00 -41.81 -6.97
N SER A 305 29.31 -40.52 -6.81
CA SER A 305 28.68 -39.66 -5.80
C SER A 305 28.07 -38.46 -6.51
N LEU A 306 26.77 -38.28 -6.34
CA LEU A 306 26.02 -37.12 -6.80
C LEU A 306 25.83 -36.19 -5.61
N ARG A 307 26.34 -34.97 -5.69
CA ARG A 307 26.20 -33.96 -4.63
C ARG A 307 25.27 -32.86 -5.10
N PHE A 308 24.27 -32.57 -4.31
CA PHE A 308 23.33 -31.48 -4.52
C PHE A 308 23.45 -30.48 -3.38
N THR A 309 23.44 -29.21 -3.71
CA THR A 309 23.38 -28.12 -2.76
C THR A 309 22.11 -27.34 -3.02
N PHE A 310 21.41 -26.94 -1.97
CA PHE A 310 20.21 -26.13 -2.10
C PHE A 310 20.27 -24.92 -1.19
N SER A 311 19.59 -23.85 -1.59
CA SER A 311 19.53 -22.60 -0.84
C SER A 311 18.15 -21.96 -0.89
N SER A 312 17.76 -21.31 0.21
CA SER A 312 16.53 -20.55 0.33
C SER A 312 16.39 -19.46 -0.77
N PRO A 313 15.18 -19.22 -1.30
CA PRO A 313 13.94 -19.92 -0.99
C PRO A 313 13.75 -21.25 -1.74
N SER A 314 14.34 -21.43 -2.94
CA SER A 314 14.04 -22.59 -3.80
C SER A 314 15.12 -22.93 -4.83
N THR A 315 16.40 -22.65 -4.55
CA THR A 315 17.49 -22.89 -5.50
C THR A 315 18.08 -24.28 -5.30
N LEU A 316 18.30 -25.03 -6.38
CA LEU A 316 18.96 -26.33 -6.38
C LEU A 316 20.13 -26.34 -7.35
N THR A 317 21.29 -26.82 -6.92
CA THR A 317 22.48 -26.97 -7.76
C THR A 317 23.04 -28.38 -7.65
N ALA A 318 23.21 -29.04 -8.79
CA ALA A 318 23.87 -30.34 -8.89
C ALA A 318 25.36 -30.14 -9.17
N ASN A 319 26.21 -30.72 -8.34
CA ASN A 319 27.66 -30.73 -8.49
C ASN A 319 28.08 -32.10 -9.05
N LEU A 320 28.18 -32.17 -10.38
CA LEU A 320 28.68 -33.34 -11.09
C LEU A 320 30.20 -33.22 -11.27
N PRO A 321 30.93 -34.33 -11.48
CA PRO A 321 32.38 -34.30 -11.69
C PRO A 321 32.83 -33.42 -12.86
N GLN A 322 31.95 -33.24 -13.87
CA GLN A 322 32.25 -32.53 -15.10
C GLN A 322 31.66 -31.11 -15.14
N ALA A 323 30.60 -30.84 -14.36
CA ALA A 323 29.88 -29.57 -14.41
C ALA A 323 29.04 -29.32 -13.15
N THR A 324 28.85 -28.05 -12.83
CA THR A 324 27.82 -27.61 -11.87
C THR A 324 26.60 -27.12 -12.63
N LEU A 325 25.45 -27.74 -12.39
CA LEU A 325 24.20 -27.45 -13.10
C LEU A 325 23.17 -26.85 -12.14
N ALA A 326 22.61 -25.70 -12.49
CA ALA A 326 21.46 -25.14 -11.79
C ALA A 326 20.19 -25.89 -12.21
N ILE A 327 19.49 -26.45 -11.24
CA ILE A 327 18.23 -27.16 -11.45
C ILE A 327 17.10 -26.20 -11.11
N THR A 328 16.30 -25.88 -12.13
CA THR A 328 15.20 -24.90 -12.04
C THR A 328 13.88 -25.54 -11.64
N SER A 329 13.75 -26.86 -11.74
CA SER A 329 12.49 -27.56 -11.50
C SER A 329 12.68 -29.01 -11.05
N ILE A 330 11.68 -29.56 -10.35
CA ILE A 330 11.67 -30.97 -9.93
C ILE A 330 11.70 -31.95 -11.13
N PRO A 331 10.98 -31.74 -12.25
CA PRO A 331 11.11 -32.61 -13.42
C PRO A 331 12.54 -32.65 -13.98
N GLN A 332 13.23 -31.51 -13.99
CA GLN A 332 14.64 -31.45 -14.41
C GLN A 332 15.55 -32.24 -13.45
N LEU A 333 15.28 -32.21 -12.14
CA LEU A 333 15.98 -33.06 -11.17
C LEU A 333 15.75 -34.54 -11.47
N THR A 334 14.49 -34.95 -11.67
CA THR A 334 14.14 -36.35 -11.96
C THR A 334 14.81 -36.84 -13.23
N GLN A 335 14.85 -36.02 -14.29
CA GLN A 335 15.53 -36.35 -15.54
C GLN A 335 17.05 -36.52 -15.32
N LEU A 336 17.70 -35.56 -14.66
CA LEU A 336 19.13 -35.62 -14.39
C LEU A 336 19.49 -36.87 -13.57
N LEU A 337 18.68 -37.20 -12.57
CA LEU A 337 18.90 -38.40 -11.76
C LEU A 337 18.67 -39.69 -12.56
N ALA A 338 17.69 -39.72 -13.45
CA ALA A 338 17.47 -40.86 -14.35
C ALA A 338 18.68 -41.07 -15.27
N ASP A 339 19.15 -40.00 -15.94
CA ASP A 339 20.28 -40.05 -16.85
C ASP A 339 21.58 -40.51 -16.12
N GLU A 340 21.83 -40.00 -14.92
CA GLU A 340 23.00 -40.40 -14.12
C GLU A 340 22.92 -41.83 -13.59
N VAL A 341 21.72 -42.27 -13.18
CA VAL A 341 21.47 -43.65 -12.75
C VAL A 341 21.66 -44.61 -13.91
N ASP A 342 21.07 -44.32 -15.07
CA ASP A 342 21.19 -45.14 -16.28
C ASP A 342 22.66 -45.28 -16.69
N ASN A 343 23.41 -44.17 -16.73
CA ASN A 343 24.84 -44.20 -17.01
C ASN A 343 25.64 -45.01 -15.97
N CYS A 344 25.26 -44.95 -14.70
CA CYS A 344 25.90 -45.73 -13.64
C CYS A 344 25.62 -47.22 -13.79
N LEU A 345 24.37 -47.60 -14.06
CA LEU A 345 23.95 -48.99 -14.25
C LEU A 345 24.60 -49.59 -15.50
N LEU A 346 24.58 -48.85 -16.62
CA LEU A 346 25.23 -49.27 -17.85
C LEU A 346 26.73 -49.48 -17.64
N GLN A 347 27.43 -48.56 -16.98
CA GLN A 347 28.85 -48.75 -16.65
C GLN A 347 29.07 -50.00 -15.79
N ARG A 348 28.22 -50.24 -14.78
CA ARG A 348 28.36 -51.42 -13.92
C ARG A 348 28.15 -52.71 -14.70
N ILE A 349 27.19 -52.73 -15.62
CA ILE A 349 26.96 -53.86 -16.53
C ILE A 349 28.15 -54.07 -17.47
N CYS A 350 28.77 -53.00 -18.00
CA CYS A 350 30.01 -53.10 -18.80
C CYS A 350 31.12 -53.79 -18.02
N GLU A 351 31.36 -53.34 -16.79
CA GLU A 351 32.43 -53.85 -15.94
C GLU A 351 32.21 -55.31 -15.59
N LEU A 352 31.00 -55.67 -15.12
CA LEU A 352 30.65 -57.07 -14.84
C LEU A 352 30.78 -57.96 -16.07
N GLY A 353 30.33 -57.49 -17.23
CA GLY A 353 30.49 -58.23 -18.48
C GLY A 353 31.96 -58.41 -18.86
N THR A 354 32.80 -57.40 -18.61
CA THR A 354 34.24 -57.48 -18.87
C THR A 354 34.92 -58.48 -17.91
N GLU A 355 34.61 -58.42 -16.61
CA GLU A 355 35.11 -59.35 -15.58
C GLU A 355 34.72 -60.81 -15.90
N LEU A 356 33.48 -61.04 -16.35
CA LEU A 356 33.00 -62.36 -16.76
C LEU A 356 33.66 -62.84 -18.05
N CYS A 357 33.85 -61.97 -19.05
CA CYS A 357 34.47 -62.33 -20.32
C CYS A 357 35.98 -62.56 -20.23
N GLU A 358 36.68 -61.95 -19.26
CA GLU A 358 38.11 -62.16 -19.02
C GLU A 358 38.45 -63.64 -18.81
N HIS A 359 37.54 -64.40 -18.19
CA HIS A 359 37.70 -65.83 -17.94
C HIS A 359 37.48 -66.72 -19.17
N VAL A 360 36.76 -66.23 -20.18
CA VAL A 360 36.25 -67.05 -21.29
C VAL A 360 36.68 -66.56 -22.67
N HIS A 361 37.65 -65.64 -22.73
CA HIS A 361 38.11 -64.99 -23.97
C HIS A 361 36.98 -64.41 -24.84
N GLY A 362 35.90 -63.96 -24.21
CA GLY A 362 34.78 -63.29 -24.89
C GLY A 362 35.03 -61.80 -25.10
N THR A 363 34.22 -61.18 -25.95
CA THR A 363 34.14 -59.72 -26.09
C THR A 363 32.80 -59.24 -25.55
N TRP A 364 32.83 -58.25 -24.64
CA TRP A 364 31.65 -57.58 -24.11
C TRP A 364 31.77 -56.08 -24.35
N PHE A 365 30.76 -55.48 -24.95
CA PHE A 365 30.67 -54.03 -25.04
C PHE A 365 29.23 -53.57 -24.90
N VAL A 366 29.06 -52.35 -24.43
CA VAL A 366 27.76 -51.69 -24.34
C VAL A 366 27.83 -50.47 -25.22
N ASP A 367 26.85 -50.33 -26.10
CA ASP A 367 26.70 -49.15 -26.92
C ASP A 367 25.86 -48.12 -26.15
N PRO A 368 26.47 -47.03 -25.65
CA PRO A 368 25.77 -46.02 -24.87
C PRO A 368 24.76 -45.23 -25.70
N LEU A 369 24.90 -45.21 -27.03
CA LEU A 369 23.96 -44.49 -27.91
C LEU A 369 22.68 -45.29 -28.16
N SER A 370 22.79 -46.62 -28.28
CA SER A 370 21.62 -47.48 -28.49
C SER A 370 21.05 -48.07 -27.20
N GLY A 371 21.75 -47.91 -26.07
CA GLY A 371 21.38 -48.53 -24.79
C GLY A 371 21.39 -50.06 -24.85
N ARG A 372 22.14 -50.65 -25.80
CA ARG A 372 22.20 -52.10 -26.01
C ARG A 372 23.51 -52.68 -25.51
N THR A 373 23.40 -53.77 -24.78
CA THR A 373 24.53 -54.60 -24.35
C THR A 373 24.77 -55.71 -25.38
N VAL A 374 25.97 -55.80 -25.94
CA VAL A 374 26.34 -56.85 -26.91
C VAL A 374 27.49 -57.66 -26.33
N GLY A 375 27.22 -58.92 -26.05
CA GLY A 375 28.23 -59.92 -25.71
C GLY A 375 28.45 -60.88 -26.89
N ARG A 376 29.69 -61.03 -27.34
CA ARG A 376 30.09 -62.08 -28.30
C ARG A 376 31.05 -63.03 -27.59
N TRP A 377 30.60 -64.27 -27.44
CA TRP A 377 31.41 -65.36 -26.91
C TRP A 377 31.96 -66.18 -28.06
N GLU A 378 33.28 -66.18 -28.24
CA GLU A 378 33.95 -67.13 -29.12
C GLU A 378 34.13 -68.44 -28.36
N GLY A 379 33.07 -69.25 -28.31
CA GLY A 379 33.17 -70.59 -27.73
C GLY A 379 34.22 -71.41 -28.47
N GLN A 380 35.11 -72.07 -27.73
CA GLN A 380 35.71 -73.30 -28.25
C GLN A 380 34.57 -74.28 -28.48
N VAL A 381 34.34 -74.65 -29.75
CA VAL A 381 33.48 -75.78 -30.11
C VAL A 381 34.10 -77.02 -29.45
N LEU A 382 33.44 -77.56 -28.43
CA LEU A 382 33.80 -78.84 -27.80
C LEU A 382 33.58 -80.00 -28.77
#